data_AF-S7U2V2-F1
#
_entry.id   AF-S7U2V2-F1
#
_cell.length_a   1.000
_cell.length_b   1.000
_cell.length_c   1.000
_cell.angle_alpha   90.00
_cell.angle_beta   90.00
_cell.angle_gamma   90.00
#
_symmetry.space_group_name_H-M   'P 1'
#
loop_
_entity.id
_entity.type
_entity.pdbx_description
1 polymer ?
#
loop_
_entity_poly.entity_id
_entity_poly.type
_entity_poly.pdbx_seq_one_letter_code
_entity_poly.pdbx_strand_id
1 'polypeptide(L)'
;LTKIKPKIEYDGYVPASVTPGPLSSGEGLVERIKDATMKWDPQTNTMIISDPGVEDKRLFVLSEELASAFKVMQREGNNLSPTLRCYWDGKSVAPITKNNPIRVTDPHVCITGHITNEELLKVLDEGEHFTGLTNRFLWVCAKRGRLQPLPNGIHDNDLIRFQEEYLRCAKFAQTIGEVSRTKRADDRWIDVYPELAKDHPGILGSVCNRAEAQTARLSLIFALLCGAKEIDVCHIDWALAAWEYTMKSAEWIFDTGVKDPVQDKILKFLTENGKASLTEIHKALGNNYQKEKIQLSIKRLESGGVVSVKVVKTSGRPKQIIYLTKKTN
;
A
#
# COMPACT_ATOMS: atom_id res chain seq x y z
N LEU A 1 -20.32 14.95 2.12
CA LEU A 1 -19.05 15.31 1.44
C LEU A 1 -19.06 16.80 1.14
N THR A 2 -18.89 17.61 2.19
CA THR A 2 -18.71 19.05 2.06
C THR A 2 -17.39 19.28 1.34
N LYS A 3 -17.43 19.98 0.21
CA LYS A 3 -16.22 20.47 -0.47
C LYS A 3 -15.40 21.24 0.57
N ILE A 4 -14.30 20.65 1.05
CA ILE A 4 -13.28 21.40 1.78
C ILE A 4 -12.61 22.27 0.73
N LYS A 5 -13.25 23.40 0.38
CA LYS A 5 -12.48 24.50 -0.18
C LYS A 5 -11.47 24.88 0.90
N PRO A 6 -10.16 24.95 0.61
CA PRO A 6 -9.25 25.53 1.56
C PRO A 6 -9.82 26.92 1.91
N LYS A 7 -10.15 27.15 3.19
CA LYS A 7 -10.67 28.45 3.65
C LYS A 7 -9.61 29.55 3.50
N ILE A 8 -8.37 29.19 3.15
CA ILE A 8 -7.25 30.07 2.99
C ILE A 8 -6.56 29.78 1.65
N GLU A 9 -6.66 30.69 0.69
CA GLU A 9 -5.74 30.77 -0.44
C GLU A 9 -4.43 31.35 0.09
N TYR A 10 -3.36 30.56 0.07
CA TYR A 10 -2.05 30.99 0.55
C TYR A 10 -1.10 31.23 -0.61
N ASP A 11 -0.62 32.47 -0.71
CA ASP A 11 0.36 32.93 -1.69
C ASP A 11 1.63 32.03 -1.70
N GLY A 12 2.12 31.66 -2.89
CA GLY A 12 3.36 30.91 -3.11
C GLY A 12 3.34 29.39 -2.90
N TYR A 13 2.26 28.76 -2.39
CA TYR A 13 2.15 27.29 -2.39
C TYR A 13 1.48 26.80 -3.67
N VAL A 14 2.15 25.92 -4.42
CA VAL A 14 1.59 25.34 -5.65
C VAL A 14 1.20 23.88 -5.39
N PRO A 15 -0.09 23.55 -5.23
CA PRO A 15 -0.51 22.17 -5.02
C PRO A 15 -0.26 21.31 -6.26
N ALA A 16 -0.01 20.02 -6.05
CA ALA A 16 -0.01 19.05 -7.14
C ALA A 16 -1.40 18.93 -7.77
N SER A 17 -1.46 18.48 -9.04
CA SER A 17 -2.72 18.14 -9.68
C SER A 17 -3.39 16.99 -8.93
N VAL A 18 -4.71 17.06 -8.74
CA VAL A 18 -5.48 16.04 -7.98
C VAL A 18 -6.53 15.40 -8.87
N THR A 19 -6.66 14.07 -8.79
CA THR A 19 -7.74 13.34 -9.45
C THR A 19 -8.37 12.30 -8.52
N PRO A 20 -9.72 12.22 -8.44
CA PRO A 20 -10.40 11.24 -7.61
C PRO A 20 -10.45 9.81 -8.23
N GLY A 21 -9.85 9.61 -9.40
CA GLY A 21 -9.97 8.36 -10.17
C GLY A 21 -11.32 8.22 -10.90
N PRO A 22 -11.65 7.04 -11.48
CA PRO A 22 -11.03 5.73 -11.26
C PRO A 22 -9.67 5.53 -11.95
N LEU A 23 -8.84 4.65 -11.39
CA LEU A 23 -7.58 4.21 -11.98
C LEU A 23 -7.88 3.09 -13.00
N SER A 24 -8.11 3.47 -14.26
CA SER A 24 -8.55 2.53 -15.31
C SER A 24 -7.44 2.05 -16.25
N SER A 25 -6.48 2.90 -16.61
CA SER A 25 -5.39 2.53 -17.52
C SER A 25 -4.14 3.39 -17.29
N GLY A 26 -2.99 2.92 -17.76
CA GLY A 26 -1.74 3.69 -17.71
C GLY A 26 -1.81 4.94 -18.58
N GLU A 27 -2.46 4.88 -19.73
CA GLU A 27 -2.64 6.03 -20.65
C GLU A 27 -3.40 7.18 -19.97
N GLY A 28 -4.44 6.86 -19.19
CA GLY A 28 -5.19 7.88 -18.46
C GLY A 28 -4.35 8.62 -17.43
N LEU A 29 -3.36 7.95 -16.81
CA LEU A 29 -2.40 8.60 -15.92
C LEU A 29 -1.37 9.41 -16.70
N VAL A 30 -0.85 8.84 -17.78
CA VAL A 30 0.12 9.51 -18.65
C VAL A 30 -0.44 10.84 -19.15
N GLU A 31 -1.68 10.87 -19.63
CA GLU A 31 -2.33 12.07 -20.16
C GLU A 31 -2.35 13.24 -19.16
N ARG A 32 -2.38 12.95 -17.85
CA ARG A 32 -2.39 13.96 -16.78
C ARG A 32 -1.03 14.61 -16.52
N ILE A 33 0.06 14.00 -16.97
CA ILE A 33 1.43 14.45 -16.70
C ILE A 33 2.36 14.31 -17.93
N LYS A 34 1.81 14.20 -19.14
CA LYS A 34 2.57 13.97 -20.37
C LYS A 34 3.48 15.15 -20.72
N ASP A 35 4.55 14.85 -21.43
CA ASP A 35 5.46 15.83 -22.01
C ASP A 35 4.82 16.53 -23.21
N ALA A 36 5.37 17.68 -23.60
CA ALA A 36 4.99 18.34 -24.83
C ALA A 36 5.24 17.43 -26.03
N THR A 37 4.27 17.37 -26.94
CA THR A 37 4.38 16.62 -28.19
C THR A 37 4.68 17.58 -29.33
N MET A 38 5.70 17.22 -30.12
CA MET A 38 6.12 17.98 -31.28
C MET A 38 5.64 17.30 -32.56
N LYS A 39 5.24 18.09 -33.56
CA LYS A 39 4.85 17.62 -34.89
C LYS A 39 5.61 18.40 -35.96
N TRP A 40 6.03 17.71 -37.02
CA TRP A 40 6.61 18.36 -38.19
C TRP A 40 5.55 19.16 -38.94
N ASP A 41 5.81 20.44 -39.19
CA ASP A 41 4.99 21.30 -40.03
C ASP A 41 5.67 21.49 -41.41
N PRO A 42 5.10 20.92 -42.49
CA PRO A 42 5.63 21.09 -43.84
C PRO A 42 5.60 22.53 -44.35
N GLN A 43 4.73 23.40 -43.82
CA GLN A 43 4.60 24.79 -44.29
C GLN A 43 5.73 25.67 -43.78
N THR A 44 6.12 25.50 -42.52
CA THR A 44 7.21 26.24 -41.90
C THR A 44 8.54 25.49 -41.94
N ASN A 45 8.56 24.21 -42.35
CA ASN A 45 9.72 23.33 -42.38
C ASN A 45 10.40 23.20 -41.00
N THR A 46 9.61 23.21 -39.93
CA THR A 46 10.07 23.14 -38.54
C THR A 46 9.21 22.19 -37.70
N MET A 47 9.75 21.74 -36.56
CA MET A 47 8.97 21.05 -35.54
C MET A 47 8.20 22.09 -34.72
N ILE A 48 6.88 21.97 -34.68
CA ILE A 48 5.99 22.81 -33.88
C ILE A 48 5.40 22.01 -32.72
N ILE A 49 5.07 22.67 -31.63
CA ILE A 49 4.36 22.05 -30.50
C ILE A 49 2.92 21.77 -30.97
N SER A 50 2.55 20.49 -31.06
CA SER A 50 1.16 20.08 -31.34
C SER A 50 0.34 19.93 -30.06
N ASP A 51 1.00 19.63 -28.95
CA ASP A 51 0.40 19.52 -27.62
C ASP A 51 1.41 20.04 -26.60
N PRO A 52 1.08 21.08 -25.81
CA PRO A 52 2.00 21.63 -24.82
C PRO A 52 2.32 20.67 -23.67
N GLY A 53 1.52 19.61 -23.48
CA GLY A 53 1.66 18.69 -22.36
C GLY A 53 1.38 19.36 -21.01
N VAL A 54 1.96 18.79 -19.96
CA VAL A 54 1.82 19.26 -18.57
C VAL A 54 3.21 19.49 -17.99
N GLU A 55 3.46 20.72 -17.52
CA GLU A 55 4.75 21.12 -16.94
C GLU A 55 4.95 20.54 -15.53
N ASP A 56 3.96 20.69 -14.64
CA ASP A 56 4.00 20.08 -13.31
C ASP A 56 3.68 18.58 -13.38
N LYS A 57 4.72 17.75 -13.18
CA LYS A 57 4.63 16.29 -13.23
C LYS A 57 4.10 15.65 -11.94
N ARG A 58 3.70 16.46 -10.96
CA ARG A 58 3.14 15.99 -9.69
C ARG A 58 1.66 15.70 -9.84
N LEU A 59 1.28 14.45 -9.57
CA LEU A 59 -0.11 13.99 -9.58
C LEU A 59 -0.44 13.26 -8.28
N PHE A 60 -1.48 13.71 -7.60
CA PHE A 60 -2.08 13.02 -6.48
C PHE A 60 -3.39 12.35 -6.90
N VAL A 61 -3.46 11.03 -6.73
CA VAL A 61 -4.65 10.24 -7.00
C VAL A 61 -5.30 9.83 -5.68
N LEU A 62 -6.54 10.24 -5.46
CA LEU A 62 -7.36 9.79 -4.34
C LEU A 62 -8.43 8.84 -4.85
N SER A 63 -8.16 7.53 -4.81
CA SER A 63 -9.12 6.52 -5.27
C SER A 63 -9.97 6.03 -4.10
N GLU A 64 -11.24 6.40 -4.06
CA GLU A 64 -12.17 5.90 -3.02
C GLU A 64 -12.56 4.42 -3.22
N GLU A 65 -12.27 3.85 -4.39
CA GLU A 65 -12.59 2.46 -4.75
C GLU A 65 -11.39 1.76 -5.44
N LEU A 66 -10.36 1.45 -4.67
CA LEU A 66 -9.13 0.83 -5.20
C LEU A 66 -9.37 -0.59 -5.75
N ALA A 67 -10.41 -1.29 -5.31
CA ALA A 67 -10.78 -2.62 -5.81
C ALA A 67 -11.04 -2.61 -7.33
N SER A 68 -11.69 -1.56 -7.84
CA SER A 68 -11.95 -1.39 -9.26
C SER A 68 -10.66 -1.32 -10.08
N ALA A 69 -9.65 -0.60 -9.57
CA ALA A 69 -8.35 -0.46 -10.18
C ALA A 69 -7.65 -1.82 -10.31
N PHE A 70 -7.61 -2.59 -9.21
CA PHE A 70 -7.00 -3.91 -9.21
C PHE A 70 -7.70 -4.90 -10.16
N LYS A 71 -9.04 -4.87 -10.26
CA LYS A 71 -9.79 -5.70 -11.22
C LYS A 71 -9.45 -5.34 -12.67
N VAL A 72 -9.36 -4.06 -12.99
CA VAL A 72 -9.07 -3.62 -14.37
C VAL A 72 -7.62 -3.97 -14.77
N MET A 73 -6.68 -3.95 -13.82
CA MET A 73 -5.29 -4.40 -14.05
C MET A 73 -5.17 -5.88 -14.44
N GLN A 74 -6.15 -6.72 -14.11
CA GLN A 74 -6.16 -8.14 -14.48
C GLN A 74 -6.58 -8.38 -15.95
N ARG A 75 -7.13 -7.36 -16.62
CA ARG A 75 -7.54 -7.49 -18.02
C ARG A 75 -6.30 -7.59 -18.91
N GLU A 76 -6.34 -8.52 -19.86
CA GLU A 76 -5.30 -8.66 -20.86
C GLU A 76 -5.12 -7.35 -21.64
N GLY A 77 -3.87 -6.94 -21.85
CA GLY A 77 -3.50 -5.68 -22.51
C GLY A 77 -3.57 -4.44 -21.63
N ASN A 78 -4.02 -4.52 -20.36
CA ASN A 78 -3.97 -3.37 -19.46
C ASN A 78 -2.53 -3.10 -18.97
N ASN A 79 -2.08 -1.85 -19.06
CA ASN A 79 -0.73 -1.43 -18.69
C ASN A 79 -0.66 -0.58 -17.41
N LEU A 80 -1.73 -0.50 -16.62
CA LEU A 80 -1.77 0.34 -15.43
C LEU A 80 -0.75 -0.12 -14.38
N SER A 81 -0.71 -1.43 -14.08
CA SER A 81 0.26 -2.01 -13.13
C SER A 81 1.73 -1.71 -13.52
N PRO A 82 2.20 -2.00 -14.75
CA PRO A 82 3.57 -1.66 -15.15
C PRO A 82 3.83 -0.14 -15.14
N THR A 83 2.86 0.69 -15.53
CA THR A 83 2.99 2.15 -15.48
C THR A 83 3.20 2.65 -14.05
N LEU A 84 2.40 2.19 -13.10
CA LEU A 84 2.52 2.56 -11.68
C LEU A 84 3.85 2.11 -11.07
N ARG A 85 4.37 0.94 -11.48
CA ARG A 85 5.68 0.45 -11.04
C ARG A 85 6.80 1.37 -11.55
N CYS A 86 6.73 1.82 -12.79
CA CYS A 86 7.67 2.79 -13.36
C CYS A 86 7.63 4.13 -12.60
N TYR A 87 6.42 4.65 -12.33
CA TYR A 87 6.27 5.91 -11.60
C TYR A 87 6.83 5.85 -10.18
N TRP A 88 6.58 4.75 -9.46
CA TRP A 88 7.17 4.56 -8.13
C TRP A 88 8.71 4.52 -8.16
N ASP A 89 9.28 3.94 -9.22
CA ASP A 89 10.73 3.89 -9.46
C ASP A 89 11.29 5.25 -9.96
N GLY A 90 10.44 6.26 -10.21
CA GLY A 90 10.84 7.54 -10.81
C GLY A 90 11.25 7.44 -12.28
N LYS A 91 10.88 6.35 -12.97
CA LYS A 91 11.27 6.08 -14.36
C LYS A 91 10.32 6.75 -15.33
N SER A 92 10.89 7.38 -16.36
CA SER A 92 10.13 7.89 -17.50
C SER A 92 9.37 6.76 -18.21
N VAL A 93 8.19 7.08 -18.73
CA VAL A 93 7.35 6.15 -19.50
C VAL A 93 7.24 6.69 -20.92
N ALA A 94 7.69 5.90 -21.89
CA ALA A 94 7.67 6.24 -23.31
C ALA A 94 7.40 4.97 -24.15
N PRO A 95 6.14 4.55 -24.32
CA PRO A 95 5.80 3.39 -25.13
C PRO A 95 6.23 3.62 -26.58
N ILE A 96 6.85 2.59 -27.19
CA ILE A 96 7.27 2.64 -28.59
C ILE A 96 6.05 2.38 -29.47
N THR A 97 5.24 3.40 -29.71
CA THR A 97 4.07 3.35 -30.59
C THR A 97 4.28 4.21 -31.84
N LYS A 98 3.74 3.76 -32.98
CA LYS A 98 3.96 4.40 -34.29
C LYS A 98 3.25 5.75 -34.48
N ASN A 99 2.08 5.93 -33.86
CA ASN A 99 1.13 6.98 -34.25
C ASN A 99 0.90 8.07 -33.20
N ASN A 100 1.34 7.87 -31.96
CA ASN A 100 1.20 8.85 -30.89
C ASN A 100 2.22 8.55 -29.77
N PRO A 101 3.47 9.06 -29.88
CA PRO A 101 4.50 8.80 -28.88
C PRO A 101 4.15 9.55 -27.60
N ILE A 102 3.43 8.90 -26.71
CA ILE A 102 3.08 9.49 -25.41
C ILE A 102 4.27 9.30 -24.47
N ARG A 103 4.81 10.40 -23.96
CA ARG A 103 6.01 10.40 -23.11
C ARG A 103 5.73 11.10 -21.78
N VAL A 104 6.23 10.55 -20.69
CA VAL A 104 6.29 11.21 -19.38
C VAL A 104 7.73 11.17 -18.89
N THR A 105 8.35 12.32 -18.73
CA THR A 105 9.66 12.46 -18.08
C THR A 105 9.47 12.86 -16.62
N ASP A 106 10.30 12.33 -15.73
CA ASP A 106 10.32 12.59 -14.27
C ASP A 106 8.94 12.58 -13.56
N PRO A 107 8.18 11.47 -13.64
CA PRO A 107 6.86 11.38 -13.01
C PRO A 107 6.95 11.43 -11.48
N HIS A 108 6.05 12.20 -10.85
CA HIS A 108 5.91 12.22 -9.39
C HIS A 108 4.45 11.94 -8.98
N VAL A 109 4.10 10.66 -8.91
CA VAL A 109 2.71 10.22 -8.67
C VAL A 109 2.55 9.64 -7.26
N CYS A 110 1.62 10.21 -6.50
CA CYS A 110 1.22 9.70 -5.19
C CYS A 110 -0.22 9.18 -5.26
N ILE A 111 -0.48 8.04 -4.61
CA ILE A 111 -1.80 7.39 -4.63
C ILE A 111 -2.22 7.09 -3.20
N THR A 112 -3.40 7.59 -2.83
CA THR A 112 -4.14 7.13 -1.67
C THR A 112 -5.36 6.37 -2.17
N GLY A 113 -5.41 5.07 -1.88
CA GLY A 113 -6.51 4.20 -2.28
C GLY A 113 -7.25 3.68 -1.06
N HIS A 114 -8.59 3.73 -1.11
CA HIS A 114 -9.45 3.11 -0.10
C HIS A 114 -9.97 1.78 -0.62
N ILE A 115 -9.95 0.77 0.23
CA ILE A 115 -10.48 -0.56 -0.06
C ILE A 115 -10.89 -1.24 1.23
N THR A 116 -11.96 -2.02 1.20
CA THR A 116 -12.30 -2.87 2.33
C THR A 116 -11.42 -4.12 2.35
N ASN A 117 -11.20 -4.71 3.53
CA ASN A 117 -10.43 -5.95 3.63
C ASN A 117 -11.05 -7.07 2.76
N GLU A 118 -12.38 -7.18 2.76
CA GLU A 118 -13.09 -8.23 2.02
C GLU A 118 -12.91 -8.11 0.50
N GLU A 119 -13.01 -6.89 -0.04
CA GLU A 119 -12.80 -6.65 -1.47
C GLU A 119 -11.35 -6.86 -1.88
N LEU A 120 -10.40 -6.39 -1.07
CA LEU A 120 -8.98 -6.58 -1.33
C LEU A 120 -8.66 -8.07 -1.48
N LEU A 121 -9.09 -8.90 -0.53
CA LEU A 121 -8.84 -10.33 -0.55
C LEU A 121 -9.49 -11.03 -1.73
N LYS A 122 -10.71 -10.63 -2.08
CA LYS A 122 -11.40 -11.18 -3.25
C LYS A 122 -10.61 -10.90 -4.53
N VAL A 123 -10.15 -9.67 -4.72
CA VAL A 123 -9.39 -9.31 -5.93
C VAL A 123 -8.01 -9.97 -5.97
N LEU A 124 -7.39 -10.19 -4.80
CA LEU A 124 -6.12 -10.92 -4.69
C LEU A 124 -6.27 -12.43 -4.97
N ASP A 125 -7.38 -13.05 -4.56
CA ASP A 125 -7.65 -14.49 -4.81
C ASP A 125 -7.99 -14.75 -6.30
N GLU A 126 -8.65 -13.79 -6.95
CA GLU A 126 -8.99 -13.83 -8.38
C GLU A 126 -7.78 -13.60 -9.30
N GLY A 127 -6.69 -13.01 -8.81
CA GLY A 127 -5.52 -12.62 -9.62
C GLY A 127 -4.23 -13.32 -9.18
N GLU A 128 -3.65 -14.17 -10.03
CA GLU A 128 -2.48 -14.98 -9.65
C GLU A 128 -1.21 -14.15 -9.28
N HIS A 129 -1.03 -12.90 -9.73
CA HIS A 129 0.29 -12.25 -9.66
C HIS A 129 0.24 -10.73 -9.42
N PHE A 130 -0.08 -10.28 -8.20
CA PHE A 130 0.23 -8.91 -7.77
C PHE A 130 1.69 -8.70 -7.35
N THR A 131 2.54 -9.71 -7.60
CA THR A 131 3.97 -9.67 -7.30
C THR A 131 4.60 -8.42 -7.92
N GLY A 132 5.12 -7.54 -7.06
CA GLY A 132 5.80 -6.31 -7.45
C GLY A 132 4.95 -5.03 -7.51
N LEU A 133 3.61 -5.06 -7.49
CA LEU A 133 2.82 -3.82 -7.31
C LEU A 133 2.46 -3.61 -5.84
N THR A 134 2.02 -4.67 -5.16
CA THR A 134 1.59 -4.61 -3.75
C THR A 134 2.69 -4.14 -2.80
N ASN A 135 3.95 -4.41 -3.14
CA ASN A 135 5.12 -4.00 -2.36
C ASN A 135 5.58 -2.56 -2.56
N ARG A 136 4.86 -1.83 -3.41
CA ARG A 136 5.02 -0.38 -3.59
C ARG A 136 3.97 0.42 -2.83
N PHE A 137 3.00 -0.25 -2.18
CA PHE A 137 2.03 0.36 -1.29
C PHE A 137 2.47 0.27 0.17
N LEU A 138 2.18 1.32 0.94
CA LEU A 138 2.14 1.26 2.39
C LEU A 138 0.72 0.83 2.79
N TRP A 139 0.57 -0.38 3.32
CA TRP A 139 -0.73 -0.89 3.77
C TRP A 139 -1.04 -0.35 5.16
N VAL A 140 -2.21 0.27 5.31
CA VAL A 140 -2.64 0.92 6.56
C VAL A 140 -3.99 0.35 6.97
N CYS A 141 -4.03 -0.40 8.07
CA CYS A 141 -5.26 -0.95 8.62
C CYS A 141 -5.97 0.05 9.53
N ALA A 142 -6.94 0.79 9.00
CA ALA A 142 -7.80 1.65 9.80
C ALA A 142 -9.01 0.86 10.35
N LYS A 143 -9.22 0.90 11.67
CA LYS A 143 -10.43 0.38 12.32
C LYS A 143 -11.27 1.53 12.85
N ARG A 144 -12.58 1.49 12.62
CA ARG A 144 -13.52 2.45 13.22
C ARG A 144 -13.42 2.37 14.74
N GLY A 145 -12.98 3.45 15.37
CA GLY A 145 -12.77 3.49 16.83
C GLY A 145 -14.07 3.55 17.63
N ARG A 146 -15.10 4.26 17.16
CA ARG A 146 -16.38 4.45 17.86
C ARG A 146 -17.56 4.55 16.90
N LEU A 147 -18.75 4.19 17.39
CA LEU A 147 -20.02 4.45 16.71
C LEU A 147 -20.56 5.80 17.16
N GLN A 148 -20.37 6.82 16.34
CA GLN A 148 -20.85 8.16 16.62
C GLN A 148 -21.81 8.59 15.50
N PRO A 149 -23.14 8.62 15.74
CA PRO A 149 -24.12 8.94 14.69
C PRO A 149 -24.04 10.41 14.27
N LEU A 150 -23.64 11.29 15.19
CA LEU A 150 -23.48 12.72 14.96
C LEU A 150 -22.05 13.13 15.37
N PRO A 151 -21.05 12.95 14.48
CA PRO A 151 -19.70 13.38 14.76
C PRO A 151 -19.64 14.91 14.78
N ASN A 152 -19.24 15.47 15.91
CA ASN A 152 -18.75 16.83 15.95
C ASN A 152 -17.38 16.77 15.25
N GLY A 153 -17.29 17.25 14.00
CA GLY A 153 -16.04 17.24 13.24
C GLY A 153 -14.91 17.99 13.98
N ILE A 154 -13.74 18.09 13.36
CA ILE A 154 -12.63 18.88 13.91
C ILE A 154 -13.10 20.33 14.08
N HIS A 155 -12.86 20.94 15.24
CA HIS A 155 -13.18 22.35 15.48
C HIS A 155 -12.45 23.23 14.45
N ASP A 156 -13.14 24.25 13.93
CA ASP A 156 -12.60 25.13 12.87
C ASP A 156 -11.22 25.72 13.26
N ASN A 157 -11.03 26.13 14.52
CA ASN A 157 -9.76 26.68 15.00
C ASN A 157 -8.61 25.65 14.98
N ASP A 158 -8.89 24.40 15.35
CA ASP A 158 -7.88 23.33 15.26
C ASP A 158 -7.56 23.01 13.80
N LEU A 159 -8.58 22.97 12.94
CA LEU A 159 -8.41 22.73 11.51
C LEU A 159 -7.54 23.82 10.86
N ILE A 160 -7.80 25.10 11.18
CA ILE A 160 -6.99 26.22 10.71
C ILE A 160 -5.55 26.07 11.19
N ARG A 161 -5.32 25.79 12.48
CA ARG A 161 -3.97 25.57 13.02
C ARG A 161 -3.22 24.47 12.25
N PHE A 162 -3.86 23.32 12.02
CA PHE A 162 -3.23 22.23 11.27
C PHE A 162 -2.96 22.60 9.80
N GLN A 163 -3.85 23.36 9.17
CA GLN A 163 -3.66 23.85 7.80
C GLN A 163 -2.47 24.81 7.72
N GLU A 164 -2.37 25.76 8.63
CA GLU A 164 -1.26 26.71 8.70
C GLU A 164 0.09 26.01 8.92
N GLU A 165 0.14 25.07 9.86
CA GLU A 165 1.35 24.29 10.14
C GLU A 165 1.77 23.45 8.94
N TYR A 166 0.84 22.72 8.32
CA TYR A 166 1.09 21.94 7.11
C TYR A 166 1.59 22.82 5.97
N LEU A 167 0.91 23.95 5.69
CA LEU A 167 1.26 24.83 4.58
C LEU A 167 2.63 25.48 4.77
N ARG A 168 3.00 25.83 6.00
CA ARG A 168 4.35 26.32 6.33
C ARG A 168 5.40 25.29 5.94
N CYS A 169 5.22 24.04 6.33
CA CYS A 169 6.17 22.97 6.02
C CYS A 169 6.16 22.61 4.52
N ALA A 170 5.00 22.60 3.88
CA ALA A 170 4.87 22.32 2.45
C ALA A 170 5.56 23.40 1.59
N LYS A 171 5.42 24.68 1.93
CA LYS A 171 6.13 25.78 1.26
C LYS A 171 7.63 25.65 1.42
N PHE A 172 8.10 25.40 2.64
CA PHE A 172 9.51 25.14 2.90
C PHE A 172 10.02 23.97 2.04
N ALA A 173 9.29 22.86 1.99
CA ALA A 173 9.63 21.69 1.18
C ALA A 173 9.65 21.96 -0.34
N GLN A 174 8.92 22.97 -0.84
CA GLN A 174 8.99 23.39 -2.24
C GLN A 174 10.24 24.22 -2.58
N THR A 175 10.94 24.75 -1.57
CA THR A 175 12.15 25.57 -1.76
C THR A 175 13.45 24.79 -1.59
N ILE A 176 13.37 23.59 -1.00
CA ILE A 176 14.55 22.77 -0.73
C ILE A 176 14.82 21.82 -1.90
N GLY A 177 16.10 21.65 -2.23
CA GLY A 177 16.56 20.68 -3.22
C GLY A 177 16.84 19.32 -2.58
N GLU A 178 18.04 18.80 -2.82
CA GLU A 178 18.49 17.56 -2.19
C GLU A 178 18.55 17.68 -0.67
N VAL A 179 18.06 16.64 0.03
CA VAL A 179 18.08 16.55 1.50
C VAL A 179 18.97 15.38 1.89
N SER A 180 20.14 15.67 2.47
CA SER A 180 21.06 14.65 2.99
C SER A 180 20.69 14.21 4.40
N ARG A 181 21.29 13.08 4.84
CA ARG A 181 21.29 12.68 6.24
C ARG A 181 22.43 13.38 6.99
N THR A 182 22.21 13.68 8.26
CA THR A 182 23.30 14.03 9.18
C THR A 182 24.19 12.79 9.42
N LYS A 183 25.45 12.99 9.83
CA LYS A 183 26.37 11.86 10.14
C LYS A 183 25.78 10.88 11.16
N ARG A 184 25.14 11.40 12.21
CA ARG A 184 24.48 10.56 13.23
C ARG A 184 23.28 9.78 12.67
N ALA A 185 22.57 10.36 11.70
CA ALA A 185 21.49 9.68 11.02
C ALA A 185 22.01 8.61 10.05
N ASP A 186 23.17 8.82 9.42
CA ASP A 186 23.84 7.76 8.66
C ASP A 186 24.26 6.59 9.58
N ASP A 187 24.86 6.88 10.74
CA ASP A 187 25.22 5.84 11.72
C ASP A 187 23.98 5.04 12.15
N ARG A 188 22.86 5.74 12.43
CA ARG A 188 21.59 5.10 12.77
C ARG A 188 21.02 4.29 11.61
N TRP A 189 21.11 4.80 10.38
CA TRP A 189 20.64 4.10 9.19
C TRP A 189 21.42 2.80 8.96
N ILE A 190 22.75 2.84 9.09
CA ILE A 190 23.63 1.67 8.98
C ILE A 190 23.26 0.60 10.02
N ASP A 191 22.97 1.00 11.26
CA ASP A 191 22.58 0.11 12.35
C ASP A 191 21.26 -0.63 12.05
N VAL A 192 20.25 0.05 11.50
CA VAL A 192 18.91 -0.55 11.26
C VAL A 192 18.78 -1.23 9.89
N TYR A 193 19.67 -0.91 8.95
CA TYR A 193 19.60 -1.42 7.57
C TYR A 193 19.57 -2.95 7.47
N PRO A 194 20.36 -3.73 8.23
CA PRO A 194 20.35 -5.19 8.13
C PRO A 194 18.99 -5.82 8.43
N GLU A 195 18.22 -5.27 9.37
CA GLU A 195 16.87 -5.80 9.67
C GLU A 195 15.85 -5.33 8.63
N LEU A 196 15.98 -4.12 8.08
CA LEU A 196 15.12 -3.65 6.98
C LEU A 196 15.36 -4.42 5.67
N ALA A 197 16.62 -4.76 5.38
CA ALA A 197 17.02 -5.45 4.15
C ALA A 197 16.80 -6.97 4.22
N LYS A 198 16.30 -7.48 5.34
CA LYS A 198 16.08 -8.89 5.56
C LYS A 198 14.93 -9.41 4.71
N ASP A 199 15.19 -10.46 3.96
CA ASP A 199 14.15 -11.14 3.21
C ASP A 199 13.18 -11.86 4.15
N HIS A 200 11.89 -11.67 3.89
CA HIS A 200 10.83 -12.42 4.56
C HIS A 200 10.26 -13.48 3.60
N PRO A 201 10.02 -14.72 4.04
CA PRO A 201 9.43 -15.74 3.17
C PRO A 201 7.92 -15.53 2.97
N GLY A 202 7.39 -16.09 1.89
CA GLY A 202 5.95 -16.17 1.63
C GLY A 202 5.30 -14.87 1.13
N ILE A 203 3.97 -14.81 1.23
CA ILE A 203 3.17 -13.68 0.71
C ILE A 203 3.53 -12.38 1.44
N LEU A 204 3.68 -12.43 2.76
CA LEU A 204 4.03 -11.26 3.56
C LEU A 204 5.34 -10.63 3.07
N GLY A 205 6.38 -11.43 2.87
CA GLY A 205 7.63 -10.91 2.31
C GLY A 205 7.45 -10.34 0.92
N SER A 206 6.68 -10.99 0.05
CA SER A 206 6.42 -10.45 -1.29
C SER A 206 5.78 -9.05 -1.28
N VAL A 207 5.02 -8.72 -0.23
CA VAL A 207 4.32 -7.44 0.00
C VAL A 207 5.19 -6.44 0.78
N CYS A 208 6.06 -6.90 1.67
CA CYS A 208 6.92 -6.03 2.48
C CYS A 208 8.29 -5.76 1.85
N ASN A 209 8.65 -6.45 0.76
CA ASN A 209 9.86 -6.17 -0.01
C ASN A 209 9.91 -4.68 -0.40
N ARG A 210 11.06 -4.00 -0.23
CA ARG A 210 11.29 -2.53 -0.34
C ARG A 210 11.10 -1.74 0.95
N ALA A 211 11.19 -2.40 2.11
CA ALA A 211 11.19 -1.77 3.43
C ALA A 211 12.16 -0.58 3.51
N GLU A 212 13.38 -0.72 2.98
CA GLU A 212 14.44 0.29 3.00
C GLU A 212 14.03 1.52 2.20
N ALA A 213 13.52 1.31 0.98
CA ALA A 213 13.11 2.39 0.10
C ALA A 213 11.86 3.12 0.63
N GLN A 214 10.94 2.41 1.29
CA GLN A 214 9.78 3.02 1.93
C GLN A 214 10.18 3.82 3.17
N THR A 215 11.00 3.23 4.05
CA THR A 215 11.48 3.86 5.28
C THR A 215 12.32 5.11 4.98
N ALA A 216 13.16 5.07 3.94
CA ALA A 216 13.93 6.24 3.51
C ALA A 216 13.01 7.41 3.10
N ARG A 217 11.98 7.14 2.28
CA ARG A 217 10.99 8.17 1.88
C ARG A 217 10.21 8.70 3.06
N LEU A 218 9.79 7.83 3.99
CA LEU A 218 9.12 8.25 5.23
C LEU A 218 10.01 9.16 6.07
N SER A 219 11.30 8.86 6.20
CA SER A 219 12.24 9.70 6.96
C SER A 219 12.40 11.09 6.36
N LEU A 220 12.43 11.18 5.02
CA LEU A 220 12.41 12.46 4.31
C LEU A 220 11.11 13.24 4.57
N ILE A 221 9.96 12.58 4.44
CA ILE A 221 8.65 13.22 4.68
C ILE A 221 8.59 13.76 6.11
N PHE A 222 9.03 12.99 7.10
CA PHE A 222 9.07 13.43 8.50
C PHE A 222 10.01 14.61 8.73
N ALA A 223 11.21 14.60 8.12
CA ALA A 223 12.14 15.74 8.20
C ALA A 223 11.52 17.02 7.62
N LEU A 224 10.86 16.91 6.46
CA LEU A 224 10.21 18.04 5.80
C LEU A 224 8.99 18.56 6.59
N LEU A 225 8.22 17.67 7.23
CA LEU A 225 7.13 18.05 8.14
C LEU A 225 7.63 18.78 9.39
N CYS A 226 8.89 18.59 9.77
CA CYS A 226 9.55 19.36 10.84
C CYS A 226 10.22 20.65 10.34
N GLY A 227 10.22 20.92 9.03
CA GLY A 227 10.95 22.04 8.44
C GLY A 227 12.47 21.88 8.53
N ALA A 228 12.97 20.65 8.63
CA ALA A 228 14.40 20.36 8.70
C ALA A 228 15.05 20.32 7.32
N LYS A 229 16.30 20.81 7.22
CA LYS A 229 17.10 20.78 5.99
C LYS A 229 17.87 19.48 5.78
N GLU A 230 17.98 18.67 6.81
CA GLU A 230 18.67 17.38 6.81
C GLU A 230 17.81 16.35 7.55
N ILE A 231 17.90 15.09 7.13
CA ILE A 231 17.28 13.95 7.83
C ILE A 231 18.16 13.64 9.04
N ASP A 232 17.51 13.45 10.18
CA ASP A 232 18.18 13.28 11.46
C ASP A 232 17.70 12.01 12.16
N VAL A 233 18.35 11.61 13.26
CA VAL A 233 18.07 10.34 13.97
C VAL A 233 16.58 10.19 14.30
N CYS A 234 15.94 11.24 14.84
CA CYS A 234 14.52 11.19 15.16
C CYS A 234 13.62 10.96 13.94
N HIS A 235 13.98 11.52 12.78
CA HIS A 235 13.24 11.32 11.53
C HIS A 235 13.33 9.86 11.05
N ILE A 236 14.48 9.20 11.25
CA ILE A 236 14.64 7.76 10.98
C ILE A 236 13.78 6.94 11.96
N ASP A 237 13.83 7.24 13.25
CA ASP A 237 13.06 6.49 14.25
C ASP A 237 11.54 6.63 14.04
N TRP A 238 11.04 7.82 13.67
CA TRP A 238 9.64 8.00 13.28
C TRP A 238 9.27 7.23 12.00
N ALA A 239 10.17 7.20 11.03
CA ALA A 239 9.99 6.41 9.81
C ALA A 239 9.92 4.91 10.11
N LEU A 240 10.77 4.40 10.99
CA LEU A 240 10.75 3.01 11.44
C LEU A 240 9.44 2.67 12.16
N ALA A 241 8.95 3.55 13.04
CA ALA A 241 7.68 3.35 13.73
C ALA A 241 6.49 3.33 12.74
N ALA A 242 6.47 4.22 11.75
CA ALA A 242 5.45 4.23 10.70
C ALA A 242 5.54 2.95 9.84
N TRP A 243 6.75 2.54 9.45
CA TRP A 243 6.98 1.32 8.70
C TRP A 243 6.52 0.08 9.47
N GLU A 244 6.87 -0.04 10.76
CA GLU A 244 6.45 -1.15 11.61
C GLU A 244 4.92 -1.28 11.66
N TYR A 245 4.21 -0.15 11.79
CA TYR A 245 2.75 -0.16 11.74
C TYR A 245 2.21 -0.66 10.40
N THR A 246 2.81 -0.23 9.28
CA THR A 246 2.40 -0.68 7.94
C THR A 246 2.72 -2.15 7.68
N MET A 247 3.83 -2.65 8.23
CA MET A 247 4.22 -4.05 8.16
C MET A 247 3.23 -4.93 8.95
N LYS A 248 2.90 -4.55 10.19
CA LYS A 248 1.88 -5.24 11.00
C LYS A 248 0.50 -5.20 10.34
N SER A 249 0.16 -4.10 9.67
CA SER A 249 -1.06 -4.00 8.87
C SER A 249 -1.05 -5.00 7.71
N ALA A 250 0.06 -5.10 6.98
CA ALA A 250 0.22 -6.09 5.91
C ALA A 250 0.17 -7.53 6.45
N GLU A 251 0.83 -7.83 7.56
CA GLU A 251 0.74 -9.15 8.23
C GLU A 251 -0.72 -9.49 8.55
N TRP A 252 -1.46 -8.54 9.13
CA TRP A 252 -2.87 -8.76 9.42
C TRP A 252 -3.70 -9.01 8.14
N ILE A 253 -3.52 -8.23 7.08
CA ILE A 253 -4.26 -8.38 5.82
C ILE A 253 -3.91 -9.70 5.11
N PHE A 254 -2.62 -9.97 4.93
CA PHE A 254 -2.14 -10.98 3.99
C PHE A 254 -1.82 -12.33 4.66
N ASP A 255 -1.53 -12.36 5.97
CA ASP A 255 -1.29 -13.60 6.71
C ASP A 255 -2.52 -14.07 7.49
N THR A 256 -3.24 -13.15 8.15
CA THR A 256 -4.47 -13.47 8.91
C THR A 256 -5.79 -13.16 8.21
N GLY A 257 -5.76 -12.29 7.20
CA GLY A 257 -6.95 -11.61 6.70
C GLY A 257 -7.70 -12.37 5.61
N VAL A 258 -7.07 -13.26 4.83
CA VAL A 258 -7.75 -14.09 3.83
C VAL A 258 -8.87 -14.86 4.52
N LYS A 259 -10.13 -14.42 4.34
CA LYS A 259 -11.34 -15.16 4.71
C LYS A 259 -11.23 -16.52 4.03
N ASP A 260 -10.72 -17.47 4.77
CA ASP A 260 -10.58 -18.83 4.31
C ASP A 260 -11.86 -19.54 4.74
N PRO A 261 -12.77 -19.88 3.82
CA PRO A 261 -14.00 -20.60 4.17
C PRO A 261 -13.69 -21.92 4.89
N VAL A 262 -12.47 -22.44 4.69
CA VAL A 262 -11.94 -23.58 5.44
C VAL A 262 -11.66 -23.20 6.89
N GLN A 263 -11.04 -22.05 7.18
CA GLN A 263 -10.85 -21.57 8.55
C GLN A 263 -12.16 -21.35 9.28
N ASP A 264 -13.17 -20.74 8.66
CA ASP A 264 -14.48 -20.52 9.28
C ASP A 264 -15.15 -21.84 9.65
N LYS A 265 -15.10 -22.81 8.74
CA LYS A 265 -15.62 -24.17 9.00
C LYS A 265 -14.82 -24.89 10.08
N ILE A 266 -13.48 -24.76 10.08
CA ILE A 266 -12.61 -25.31 11.14
C ILE A 266 -12.95 -24.68 12.49
N LEU A 267 -13.08 -23.36 12.55
CA LEU A 267 -13.41 -22.60 13.75
C LEU A 267 -14.78 -22.99 14.30
N LYS A 268 -15.80 -23.08 13.44
CA LYS A 268 -17.13 -23.55 13.83
C LYS A 268 -17.05 -24.95 14.44
N PHE A 269 -16.38 -25.87 13.75
CA PHE A 269 -16.21 -27.24 14.22
C PHE A 269 -15.46 -27.31 15.57
N LEU A 270 -14.39 -26.54 15.73
CA LEU A 270 -13.62 -26.47 16.97
C LEU A 270 -14.37 -25.77 18.10
N THR A 271 -15.25 -24.82 17.79
CA THR A 271 -16.12 -24.17 18.80
C THR A 271 -17.14 -25.15 19.36
N GLU A 272 -17.67 -26.04 18.52
CA GLU A 272 -18.63 -27.08 18.93
C GLU A 272 -17.96 -28.23 19.69
N ASN A 273 -16.72 -28.60 19.35
CA ASN A 273 -16.05 -29.81 19.86
C ASN A 273 -14.88 -29.53 20.83
N GLY A 274 -14.44 -28.28 20.96
CA GLY A 274 -13.31 -27.83 21.79
C GLY A 274 -11.92 -28.20 21.25
N LYS A 275 -11.75 -29.41 20.73
CA LYS A 275 -10.52 -29.91 20.09
C LYS A 275 -10.84 -30.90 18.98
N ALA A 276 -9.95 -31.03 18.01
CA ALA A 276 -10.08 -32.00 16.93
C ALA A 276 -8.73 -32.44 16.38
N SER A 277 -8.67 -33.65 15.83
CA SER A 277 -7.57 -34.11 14.98
C SER A 277 -7.70 -33.60 13.55
N LEU A 278 -6.59 -33.61 12.81
CA LEU A 278 -6.58 -33.29 11.38
C LEU A 278 -7.59 -34.12 10.57
N THR A 279 -7.77 -35.40 10.93
CA THR A 279 -8.71 -36.30 10.25
C THR A 279 -10.17 -35.91 10.51
N GLU A 280 -10.50 -35.50 11.74
CA GLU A 280 -11.85 -35.05 12.10
C GLU A 280 -12.19 -33.73 11.40
N ILE A 281 -11.23 -32.79 11.35
CA ILE A 281 -11.36 -31.55 10.59
C ILE A 281 -11.61 -31.85 9.11
N HIS A 282 -10.81 -32.73 8.51
CA HIS A 282 -10.94 -33.09 7.10
C HIS A 282 -12.33 -33.66 6.78
N LYS A 283 -12.85 -34.50 7.68
CA LYS A 283 -14.20 -35.07 7.59
C LYS A 283 -15.29 -34.01 7.76
N ALA A 284 -15.15 -33.09 8.71
CA ALA A 284 -16.09 -32.00 8.95
C ALA A 284 -16.21 -31.04 7.75
N LEU A 285 -15.14 -30.93 6.95
CA LEU A 285 -15.10 -30.15 5.72
C LEU A 285 -15.68 -30.89 4.50
N GLY A 286 -16.20 -32.11 4.69
CA GLY A 286 -16.77 -32.95 3.63
C GLY A 286 -15.72 -33.58 2.72
N ASN A 287 -14.44 -33.62 3.12
CA ASN A 287 -13.31 -34.11 2.32
C ASN A 287 -13.11 -33.39 0.97
N ASN A 288 -13.66 -32.18 0.82
CA ASN A 288 -13.62 -31.44 -0.45
C ASN A 288 -12.35 -30.62 -0.66
N TYR A 289 -11.46 -30.57 0.33
CA TYR A 289 -10.28 -29.70 0.31
C TYR A 289 -9.01 -30.53 0.38
N GLN A 290 -7.97 -30.10 -0.36
CA GLN A 290 -6.64 -30.69 -0.29
C GLN A 290 -6.04 -30.52 1.11
N LYS A 291 -5.21 -31.48 1.52
CA LYS A 291 -4.60 -31.52 2.84
C LYS A 291 -3.72 -30.29 3.10
N GLU A 292 -3.02 -29.82 2.08
CA GLU A 292 -2.11 -28.67 2.11
C GLU A 292 -2.90 -27.39 2.43
N LYS A 293 -4.09 -27.22 1.83
CA LYS A 293 -4.99 -26.08 2.12
C LYS A 293 -5.43 -26.10 3.57
N ILE A 294 -5.89 -27.24 4.08
CA ILE A 294 -6.33 -27.39 5.48
C ILE A 294 -5.18 -27.11 6.45
N GLN A 295 -3.97 -27.60 6.16
CA GLN A 295 -2.80 -27.34 7.00
C GLN A 295 -2.40 -25.86 7.00
N LEU A 296 -2.49 -25.19 5.84
CA LEU A 296 -2.26 -23.74 5.76
C LEU A 296 -3.30 -22.97 6.58
N SER A 297 -4.59 -23.33 6.50
CA SER A 297 -5.67 -22.75 7.30
C SER A 297 -5.41 -22.89 8.80
N ILE A 298 -5.01 -24.09 9.26
CA ILE A 298 -4.69 -24.37 10.66
C ILE A 298 -3.46 -23.57 11.11
N LYS A 299 -2.40 -23.52 10.30
CA LYS A 299 -1.18 -22.76 10.62
C LYS A 299 -1.48 -21.27 10.80
N ARG A 300 -2.32 -20.69 9.93
CA ARG A 300 -2.79 -19.31 10.05
C ARG A 300 -3.61 -19.07 11.33
N LEU A 301 -4.50 -20.00 11.70
CA LEU A 301 -5.24 -19.93 12.96
C LEU A 301 -4.31 -20.03 14.19
N GLU A 302 -3.25 -20.82 14.09
CA GLU A 302 -2.24 -20.97 15.14
C GLU A 302 -1.37 -19.71 15.29
N SER A 303 -0.86 -19.15 14.18
CA SER A 303 -0.15 -17.86 14.17
C SER A 303 -1.01 -16.73 14.75
N GLY A 304 -2.30 -16.71 14.45
CA GLY A 304 -3.26 -15.75 15.00
C GLY A 304 -3.64 -15.97 16.48
N GLY A 305 -3.06 -16.98 17.15
CA GLY A 305 -3.35 -17.32 18.55
C GLY A 305 -4.74 -17.91 18.80
N VAL A 306 -5.49 -18.22 17.74
CA VAL A 306 -6.88 -18.69 17.80
C VAL A 306 -6.96 -20.19 18.13
N VAL A 307 -5.95 -20.95 17.72
CA VAL A 307 -5.79 -22.37 18.05
C VAL A 307 -4.37 -22.66 18.53
N SER A 308 -4.19 -23.79 19.22
CA SER A 308 -2.86 -24.36 19.51
C SER A 308 -2.77 -25.80 19.00
N VAL A 309 -1.66 -26.16 18.35
CA VAL A 309 -1.45 -27.52 17.85
C VAL A 309 -0.52 -28.28 18.78
N LYS A 310 -0.93 -29.48 19.21
CA LYS A 310 -0.07 -30.39 19.99
C LYS A 310 0.08 -31.72 19.28
N VAL A 311 1.30 -32.24 19.26
CA VAL A 311 1.59 -33.59 18.77
C VAL A 311 1.43 -34.57 19.93
N VAL A 312 0.50 -35.51 19.80
CA VAL A 312 0.25 -36.55 20.79
C VAL A 312 0.85 -37.87 20.29
N LYS A 313 1.72 -38.48 21.10
CA LYS A 313 2.25 -39.82 20.85
C LYS A 313 1.11 -40.83 20.97
N THR A 314 0.99 -41.70 19.97
CA THR A 314 0.05 -42.83 19.99
C THR A 314 0.84 -44.13 19.84
N SER A 315 0.17 -45.27 19.98
CA SER A 315 0.77 -46.60 19.74
C SER A 315 1.24 -46.78 18.28
N GLY A 316 0.87 -45.85 17.37
CA GLY A 316 1.34 -45.77 15.98
C GLY A 316 1.87 -44.38 15.63
N ARG A 317 1.64 -43.90 14.40
CA ARG A 317 2.11 -42.59 13.93
C ARG A 317 1.59 -41.46 14.85
N PRO A 318 2.45 -40.50 15.24
CA PRO A 318 2.03 -39.35 16.06
C PRO A 318 0.85 -38.60 15.41
N LYS A 319 -0.13 -38.18 16.21
CA LYS A 319 -1.29 -37.41 15.75
C LYS A 319 -1.17 -35.95 16.17
N GLN A 320 -1.53 -35.04 15.27
CA GLN A 320 -1.73 -33.64 15.60
C GLN A 320 -3.16 -33.43 16.11
N ILE A 321 -3.29 -32.83 17.29
CA ILE A 321 -4.55 -32.39 17.87
C ILE A 321 -4.53 -30.87 17.92
N ILE A 322 -5.55 -30.25 17.33
CA ILE A 322 -5.77 -28.80 17.30
C ILE A 322 -6.75 -28.47 18.42
N TYR A 323 -6.37 -27.52 19.28
CA TYR A 323 -7.18 -27.04 20.40
C TYR A 323 -7.61 -25.61 20.14
N LEU A 324 -8.89 -25.29 20.37
CA LEU A 324 -9.32 -23.90 20.41
C LEU A 324 -8.71 -23.22 21.65
N THR A 325 -7.98 -22.12 21.45
CA THR A 325 -7.46 -21.34 22.57
C THR A 325 -8.64 -20.59 23.20
N LYS A 326 -8.92 -20.80 24.50
CA LYS A 326 -9.95 -20.02 25.18
C LYS A 326 -9.58 -18.55 25.09
N LYS A 327 -10.43 -17.72 24.46
CA LYS A 327 -10.34 -16.26 24.61
C LYS A 327 -10.39 -15.96 26.11
N THR A 328 -9.30 -15.43 26.65
CA THR A 328 -9.41 -14.52 27.79
C THR A 328 -10.26 -13.36 27.29
N ASN A 329 -11.46 -13.22 27.87
CA ASN A 329 -12.41 -12.17 27.54
C ASN A 329 -11.78 -10.78 27.59
#